data_AF-A0A1H8SWY8-F1
#
_entry.id   AF-A0A1H8SWY8-F1
#
_cell.length_a   1.000
_cell.length_b   1.000
_cell.length_c   1.000
_cell.angle_alpha   90.00
_cell.angle_beta   90.00
_cell.angle_gamma   90.00
#
_symmetry.space_group_name_H-M   'P 1'
#
loop_
_entity.id
_entity.type
_entity.pdbx_description
1 polymer ?
#
loop_
_entity_poly.entity_id
_entity_poly.type
_entity_poly.pdbx_seq_one_letter_code
_entity_poly.pdbx_strand_id
1 'polypeptide(L)'
;MIKVKVSLRPIVSNINLPTVLKTTILPGDSVERLFIATQVGEIFYIGNGVVRTFLDIRPRIIKLGAAGGGYDERGLLGLAFHPQFNYNGLFYVHYSVAGTQGPGALPDTEAARQGLPEFFNPDPCDPRTLNLKWINREIRYDHIDTVEEWILQSNGQPQKRRTLLYLRRPFFNHNGVNSLNFSSETGKLVLTTGDGGSGYDPFNLSQDDMEISGKIIEIDVNKNPFINNPPVVTRFHELPVPIQETLTVIAKGVRNIPGISFQRIYNQYIKYVGNVGQDLAESIFSFVHYKPIPVTQLVQASVMNSELDQEGFINFGWRGWEGAFPTSLIRGCSTNPTLDEQTIAYYDEAVKTSVRRLPPLTSYFHQDPRPDKFGGTALTGVQPYMGNGIPDLTGSVVFTDFARNEASGPPVSGVLAYTRVRTDGKLNDFSIIETDYNFGTQSAYYASLGTNLDQTRLYLGVYGSMNVTDFNQGTVFEIVP
;
A
#
# COMPACT_ATOMS: atom_id res chain seq x y z
N MET A 1 -14.81 -13.59 19.08
CA MET A 1 -15.23 -13.49 17.67
C MET A 1 -15.44 -14.88 17.12
N ILE A 2 -16.21 -15.02 16.05
CA ILE A 2 -16.65 -16.32 15.49
C ILE A 2 -15.62 -16.76 14.45
N LYS A 3 -15.28 -18.06 14.41
CA LYS A 3 -14.48 -18.62 13.31
C LYS A 3 -15.36 -18.67 12.07
N VAL A 4 -14.98 -17.95 11.02
CA VAL A 4 -15.71 -17.91 9.75
C VAL A 4 -15.05 -18.87 8.78
N LYS A 5 -15.86 -19.65 8.06
CA LYS A 5 -15.41 -20.50 6.96
C LYS A 5 -15.94 -19.95 5.65
N VAL A 6 -15.11 -19.97 4.61
CA VAL A 6 -15.46 -19.52 3.26
C VAL A 6 -14.84 -20.46 2.23
N SER A 7 -15.43 -20.46 1.02
CA SER A 7 -14.86 -21.15 -0.12
C SER A 7 -14.15 -20.20 -1.06
N LEU A 8 -13.08 -20.65 -1.74
CA LEU A 8 -12.44 -19.88 -2.80
C LEU A 8 -12.84 -20.43 -4.18
N ARG A 9 -13.56 -19.64 -4.97
CA ARG A 9 -13.98 -20.01 -6.33
C ARG A 9 -13.04 -19.40 -7.36
N PRO A 10 -12.24 -20.18 -8.11
CA PRO A 10 -11.35 -19.65 -9.14
C PRO A 10 -12.14 -18.92 -10.24
N ILE A 11 -11.68 -17.74 -10.63
CA ILE A 11 -12.22 -16.96 -11.74
C ILE A 11 -11.30 -17.03 -12.96
N VAL A 12 -10.00 -16.84 -12.74
CA VAL A 12 -8.96 -16.91 -13.77
C VAL A 12 -7.64 -17.37 -13.15
N SER A 13 -6.90 -18.18 -13.89
CA SER A 13 -5.57 -18.67 -13.51
C SER A 13 -4.57 -18.39 -14.64
N ASN A 14 -3.29 -18.70 -14.39
CA ASN A 14 -2.20 -18.54 -15.37
C ASN A 14 -1.97 -17.08 -15.77
N ILE A 15 -2.02 -16.18 -14.79
CA ILE A 15 -1.73 -14.74 -14.96
C ILE A 15 -0.49 -14.35 -14.14
N ASN A 16 0.18 -13.27 -14.51
CA ASN A 16 1.24 -12.69 -13.69
C ASN A 16 0.69 -12.13 -12.36
N LEU A 17 1.59 -11.85 -11.40
CA LEU A 17 1.26 -11.44 -10.03
C LEU A 17 0.14 -10.40 -9.96
N PRO A 18 -1.09 -10.74 -9.50
CA PRO A 18 -2.21 -9.80 -9.45
C PRO A 18 -2.06 -8.87 -8.23
N THR A 19 -1.61 -7.64 -8.47
CA THR A 19 -1.36 -6.64 -7.42
C THR A 19 -2.58 -5.76 -7.14
N VAL A 20 -3.47 -5.56 -8.11
CA VAL A 20 -4.66 -4.72 -7.95
C VAL A 20 -5.88 -5.38 -8.58
N LEU A 21 -6.95 -5.50 -7.79
CA LEU A 21 -8.24 -5.99 -8.20
C LEU A 21 -9.28 -4.86 -8.06
N LYS A 22 -9.87 -4.44 -9.18
CA LYS A 22 -10.91 -3.39 -9.22
C LYS A 22 -12.10 -3.86 -10.02
N THR A 23 -13.23 -3.22 -9.79
CA THR A 23 -14.42 -3.40 -10.61
C THR A 23 -14.88 -2.06 -11.17
N THR A 24 -15.45 -2.08 -12.37
CA THR A 24 -16.11 -0.91 -12.94
C THR A 24 -17.01 -1.33 -14.10
N ILE A 25 -17.80 -0.39 -14.62
CA ILE A 25 -18.64 -0.55 -15.81
C ILE A 25 -17.94 0.16 -16.97
N LEU A 26 -17.72 -0.56 -18.08
CA LEU A 26 -17.10 0.00 -19.28
C LEU A 26 -17.97 1.09 -19.92
N PRO A 27 -17.37 2.07 -20.63
CA PRO A 27 -18.14 3.06 -21.39
C PRO A 27 -19.15 2.42 -22.33
N GLY A 28 -20.43 2.77 -22.17
CA GLY A 28 -21.53 2.23 -22.98
C GLY A 28 -21.98 0.80 -22.61
N ASP A 29 -21.41 0.16 -21.60
CA ASP A 29 -21.89 -1.10 -21.01
C ASP A 29 -22.81 -0.80 -19.82
N SER A 30 -23.56 -1.82 -19.37
CA SER A 30 -24.36 -1.80 -18.14
C SER A 30 -23.91 -2.87 -17.14
N VAL A 31 -22.91 -3.68 -17.51
CA VAL A 31 -22.43 -4.80 -16.70
C VAL A 31 -21.12 -4.43 -16.01
N GLU A 32 -21.09 -4.64 -14.69
CA GLU A 32 -19.87 -4.54 -13.90
C GLU A 32 -18.89 -5.65 -14.27
N ARG A 33 -17.61 -5.29 -14.47
CA ARG A 33 -16.53 -6.20 -14.85
C ARG A 33 -15.42 -6.14 -13.80
N LEU A 34 -14.78 -7.29 -13.54
CA LEU A 34 -13.56 -7.36 -12.75
C LEU A 34 -12.35 -7.03 -13.63
N PHE A 35 -11.50 -6.14 -13.14
CA PHE A 35 -10.23 -5.74 -13.71
C PHE A 35 -9.09 -6.21 -12.81
N ILE A 36 -8.05 -6.74 -13.45
CA ILE A 36 -6.89 -7.35 -12.79
C ILE A 36 -5.65 -6.68 -13.33
N ALA A 37 -4.97 -5.88 -12.51
CA ALA A 37 -3.66 -5.34 -12.83
C ALA A 37 -2.57 -6.28 -12.29
N THR A 38 -1.61 -6.62 -13.14
CA THR A 38 -0.46 -7.43 -12.77
C THR A 38 0.77 -6.56 -12.57
N GLN A 39 1.66 -6.96 -11.66
CA GLN A 39 2.86 -6.18 -11.33
C GLN A 39 3.74 -5.85 -12.56
N VAL A 40 3.78 -6.77 -13.54
CA VAL A 40 4.59 -6.61 -14.75
C VAL A 40 4.05 -5.55 -15.72
N GLY A 41 2.79 -5.10 -15.56
CA GLY A 41 2.20 -4.03 -16.39
C GLY A 41 1.09 -4.47 -17.33
N GLU A 42 0.49 -5.64 -17.14
CA GLU A 42 -0.70 -6.05 -17.89
C GLU A 42 -1.94 -5.76 -17.07
N ILE A 43 -2.98 -5.24 -17.71
CA ILE A 43 -4.29 -5.06 -17.11
C ILE A 43 -5.28 -5.87 -17.93
N PHE A 44 -5.95 -6.81 -17.29
CA PHE A 44 -7.01 -7.63 -17.86
C PHE A 44 -8.37 -7.19 -17.33
N TYR A 45 -9.43 -7.53 -18.07
CA TYR A 45 -10.78 -7.52 -17.54
C TYR A 45 -11.53 -8.78 -17.95
N ILE A 46 -12.51 -9.17 -17.12
CA ILE A 46 -13.30 -10.38 -17.31
C ILE A 46 -14.71 -9.98 -17.70
N GLY A 47 -15.12 -10.36 -18.92
CA GLY A 47 -16.44 -10.07 -19.47
C GLY A 47 -17.01 -11.25 -20.25
N ASN A 48 -18.26 -11.62 -19.96
CA ASN A 48 -18.99 -12.72 -20.59
C ASN A 48 -18.21 -14.06 -20.56
N GLY A 49 -17.54 -14.34 -19.44
CA GLY A 49 -16.73 -15.55 -19.26
C GLY A 49 -15.38 -15.54 -19.98
N VAL A 50 -14.98 -14.42 -20.60
CA VAL A 50 -13.73 -14.30 -21.35
C VAL A 50 -12.82 -13.26 -20.68
N VAL A 51 -11.53 -13.59 -20.58
CA VAL A 51 -10.47 -12.67 -20.16
C VAL A 51 -9.98 -11.89 -21.37
N ARG A 52 -9.94 -10.56 -21.28
CA ARG A 52 -9.47 -9.67 -22.34
C ARG A 52 -8.43 -8.71 -21.79
N THR A 53 -7.40 -8.41 -22.59
CA THR A 53 -6.44 -7.36 -22.27
C THR A 53 -7.12 -6.00 -22.39
N PHE A 54 -7.09 -5.23 -21.30
CA PHE A 54 -7.51 -3.84 -21.26
C PHE A 54 -6.35 -2.92 -21.66
N LEU A 55 -5.17 -3.11 -21.06
CA LEU A 55 -3.98 -2.28 -21.27
C LEU A 55 -2.73 -3.14 -21.08
N ASP A 56 -1.72 -2.94 -21.94
CA ASP A 56 -0.37 -3.51 -21.77
C ASP A 56 0.65 -2.39 -21.78
N ILE A 57 1.23 -2.12 -20.62
CA ILE A 57 2.29 -1.13 -20.41
C ILE A 57 3.61 -1.78 -19.99
N ARG A 58 3.79 -3.10 -20.18
CA ARG A 58 5.06 -3.79 -19.85
C ARG A 58 6.31 -3.05 -20.37
N PRO A 59 6.34 -2.48 -21.59
CA PRO A 59 7.52 -1.72 -22.06
C PRO A 59 7.81 -0.43 -21.27
N ARG A 60 6.85 0.08 -20.49
CA ARG A 60 6.96 1.27 -19.64
C ARG A 60 7.30 0.91 -18.18
N ILE A 61 7.22 -0.36 -17.81
CA ILE A 61 7.54 -0.84 -16.46
C ILE A 61 9.04 -1.07 -16.34
N ILE A 62 9.62 -0.65 -15.21
CA ILE A 62 11.01 -0.96 -14.86
C ILE A 62 11.26 -2.47 -14.86
N LYS A 63 12.49 -2.89 -15.18
CA LYS A 63 12.85 -4.30 -15.16
C LYS A 63 12.77 -4.84 -13.73
N LEU A 64 11.86 -5.77 -13.51
CA LEU A 64 11.62 -6.37 -12.20
C LEU A 64 12.60 -7.52 -11.90
N GLY A 65 12.80 -7.79 -10.60
CA GLY A 65 13.60 -8.92 -10.11
C GLY A 65 15.11 -8.70 -10.23
N ALA A 66 15.55 -7.48 -10.57
CA ALA A 66 16.96 -7.15 -10.70
C ALA A 66 17.69 -7.04 -9.34
N ALA A 67 16.96 -6.89 -8.23
CA ALA A 67 17.50 -6.60 -6.90
C ALA A 67 18.03 -7.83 -6.12
N GLY A 68 18.30 -8.96 -6.78
CA GLY A 68 18.89 -10.15 -6.15
C GLY A 68 17.89 -10.92 -5.27
N GLY A 69 17.37 -12.04 -5.77
CA GLY A 69 16.46 -12.92 -5.01
C GLY A 69 15.00 -12.89 -5.48
N GLY A 70 14.68 -12.17 -6.55
CA GLY A 70 13.38 -12.27 -7.23
C GLY A 70 12.24 -11.48 -6.59
N TYR A 71 12.35 -11.06 -5.33
CA TYR A 71 11.41 -10.11 -4.73
C TYR A 71 11.66 -8.68 -5.26
N ASP A 72 10.58 -7.95 -5.55
CA ASP A 72 10.61 -6.58 -6.02
C ASP A 72 9.26 -5.93 -5.71
N GLU A 73 9.23 -4.71 -5.17
CA GLU A 73 7.97 -3.97 -4.95
C GLU A 73 7.76 -2.86 -5.99
N ARG A 74 8.60 -2.79 -7.01
CA ARG A 74 8.37 -1.91 -8.17
C ARG A 74 7.41 -2.58 -9.13
N GLY A 75 6.95 -1.82 -10.11
CA GLY A 75 6.08 -2.34 -11.17
C GLY A 75 4.84 -1.50 -11.35
N LEU A 76 3.73 -2.13 -11.72
CA LEU A 76 2.40 -1.53 -11.72
C LEU A 76 1.79 -1.64 -10.31
N LEU A 77 1.69 -0.50 -9.64
CA LEU A 77 1.39 -0.37 -8.21
C LEU A 77 -0.04 0.07 -7.93
N GLY A 78 -0.68 0.77 -8.86
CA GLY A 78 -2.02 1.33 -8.66
C GLY A 78 -2.84 1.40 -9.93
N LEU A 79 -4.15 1.16 -9.78
CA LEU A 79 -5.18 1.34 -10.80
C LEU A 79 -6.43 1.90 -10.13
N ALA A 80 -6.96 3.00 -10.67
CA ALA A 80 -8.25 3.55 -10.25
C ALA A 80 -9.06 4.02 -11.46
N PHE A 81 -10.35 3.69 -11.48
CA PHE A 81 -11.29 4.21 -12.46
C PHE A 81 -11.95 5.47 -11.92
N HIS A 82 -12.13 6.48 -12.77
CA HIS A 82 -12.91 7.66 -12.39
C HIS A 82 -14.33 7.25 -11.96
N PRO A 83 -14.97 7.91 -10.98
CA PRO A 83 -16.33 7.55 -10.54
C PRO A 83 -17.39 7.59 -11.65
N GLN A 84 -17.08 8.32 -12.73
CA GLN A 84 -17.89 8.41 -13.96
C GLN A 84 -17.23 7.71 -15.16
N PHE A 85 -16.39 6.69 -14.94
CA PHE A 85 -15.65 6.00 -16.00
C PHE A 85 -16.57 5.47 -17.10
N ASN A 86 -17.76 4.98 -16.75
CA ASN A 86 -18.78 4.54 -17.71
C ASN A 86 -19.29 5.65 -18.65
N TYR A 87 -19.06 6.92 -18.32
CA TYR A 87 -19.42 8.08 -19.16
C TYR A 87 -18.20 8.75 -19.78
N ASN A 88 -17.11 8.94 -19.02
CA ASN A 88 -15.97 9.75 -19.45
C ASN A 88 -14.73 8.94 -19.87
N GLY A 89 -14.71 7.62 -19.62
CA GLY A 89 -13.60 6.73 -19.95
C GLY A 89 -12.29 7.02 -19.20
N LEU A 90 -12.28 7.89 -18.18
CA LEU A 90 -11.05 8.27 -17.47
C LEU A 90 -10.64 7.24 -16.41
N PHE A 91 -9.37 6.86 -16.42
CA PHE A 91 -8.78 6.00 -15.41
C PHE A 91 -7.32 6.39 -15.17
N TYR A 92 -6.72 5.86 -14.11
CA TYR A 92 -5.43 6.31 -13.61
C TYR A 92 -4.57 5.12 -13.25
N VAL A 93 -3.28 5.21 -13.55
CA VAL A 93 -2.29 4.18 -13.23
C VAL A 93 -1.11 4.80 -12.47
N HIS A 94 -0.54 4.02 -11.55
CA HIS A 94 0.68 4.37 -10.83
C HIS A 94 1.70 3.26 -11.02
N TYR A 95 2.88 3.58 -11.56
CA TYR A 95 3.91 2.57 -11.85
C TYR A 95 5.35 3.11 -11.81
N SER A 96 6.30 2.20 -11.60
CA SER A 96 7.74 2.46 -11.63
C SER A 96 8.27 2.45 -13.08
N VAL A 97 8.89 3.55 -13.50
CA VAL A 97 9.15 3.89 -14.90
C VAL A 97 10.38 3.16 -15.47
N ALA A 98 10.24 2.55 -16.64
CA ALA A 98 11.32 1.93 -17.39
C ALA A 98 12.51 2.87 -17.64
N GLY A 99 13.73 2.34 -17.50
CA GLY A 99 14.97 3.08 -17.75
C GLY A 99 15.34 4.10 -16.67
N THR A 100 14.61 4.16 -15.55
CA THR A 100 14.90 5.11 -14.46
C THR A 100 15.69 4.52 -13.30
N GLN A 101 16.16 3.27 -13.42
CA GLN A 101 16.97 2.60 -12.41
C GLN A 101 18.22 3.42 -12.10
N GLY A 102 18.35 3.81 -10.84
CA GLY A 102 19.53 4.44 -10.26
C GLY A 102 20.22 3.53 -9.25
N PRO A 103 21.28 4.04 -8.61
CA PRO A 103 22.09 3.28 -7.66
C PRO A 103 21.43 3.08 -6.28
N GLY A 104 20.30 3.74 -5.99
CA GLY A 104 19.73 3.81 -4.64
C GLY A 104 20.32 4.95 -3.80
N ALA A 105 19.68 5.24 -2.67
CA ALA A 105 20.10 6.33 -1.78
C ALA A 105 21.34 5.97 -0.91
N LEU A 106 21.54 4.69 -0.57
CA LEU A 106 22.64 4.18 0.25
C LEU A 106 23.41 3.00 -0.42
N PRO A 107 24.03 3.18 -1.61
CA PRO A 107 24.71 2.09 -2.34
C PRO A 107 26.07 1.66 -1.80
N ASP A 108 26.70 2.41 -0.90
CA ASP A 108 28.12 2.22 -0.51
C ASP A 108 28.32 1.38 0.76
N THR A 109 27.27 0.69 1.22
CA THR A 109 27.33 -0.14 2.40
C THR A 109 27.89 -1.54 2.06
N GLU A 110 28.50 -2.22 3.04
CA GLU A 110 29.32 -3.43 2.78
C GLU A 110 28.49 -4.62 2.28
N ALA A 111 27.20 -4.70 2.61
CA ALA A 111 26.27 -5.68 2.08
C ALA A 111 25.66 -5.28 0.72
N ALA A 112 25.62 -3.99 0.36
CA ALA A 112 25.37 -3.55 -1.03
C ALA A 112 26.47 -4.06 -1.99
N ARG A 113 27.72 -4.22 -1.51
CA ARG A 113 28.82 -4.85 -2.25
C ARG A 113 28.71 -6.38 -2.35
N GLN A 114 27.85 -7.01 -1.55
CA GLN A 114 27.65 -8.47 -1.50
C GLN A 114 26.33 -8.92 -2.15
N GLY A 115 25.54 -8.00 -2.73
CA GLY A 115 24.29 -8.34 -3.43
C GLY A 115 23.17 -8.83 -2.50
N LEU A 116 23.28 -8.56 -1.20
CA LEU A 116 22.21 -8.79 -0.22
C LEU A 116 21.52 -7.45 0.05
N PRO A 117 20.18 -7.43 0.25
CA PRO A 117 19.51 -6.20 0.67
C PRO A 117 20.01 -5.82 2.06
N GLU A 118 20.91 -4.84 2.11
CA GLU A 118 21.32 -4.21 3.36
C GLU A 118 20.16 -3.36 3.86
N PHE A 119 19.28 -3.96 4.64
CA PHE A 119 18.27 -3.19 5.35
C PHE A 119 19.01 -2.37 6.42
N PHE A 120 18.93 -1.05 6.29
CA PHE A 120 19.43 -0.14 7.32
C PHE A 120 18.88 -0.54 8.69
N ASN A 121 19.76 -0.58 9.69
CA ASN A 121 19.40 -0.79 11.09
C ASN A 121 19.94 0.38 11.92
N PRO A 122 19.10 1.12 12.66
CA PRO A 122 19.56 2.22 13.50
C PRO A 122 20.34 1.73 14.72
N ASP A 123 21.26 2.56 15.19
CA ASP A 123 21.91 2.42 16.49
C ASP A 123 21.39 3.53 17.43
N PRO A 124 20.57 3.20 18.44
CA PRO A 124 20.03 4.16 19.40
C PRO A 124 21.09 4.95 20.18
N CYS A 125 22.34 4.46 20.23
CA CYS A 125 23.47 5.12 20.85
C CYS A 125 24.30 5.98 19.88
N ASP A 126 24.06 5.89 18.56
CA ASP A 126 24.76 6.68 17.55
C ASP A 126 23.81 7.67 16.84
N PRO A 127 23.84 8.97 17.19
CA PRO A 127 22.98 9.98 16.59
C PRO A 127 23.17 10.14 15.07
N ARG A 128 24.29 9.67 14.50
CA ARG A 128 24.54 9.72 13.05
C ARG A 128 23.64 8.74 12.29
N THR A 129 23.26 7.63 12.91
CA THR A 129 22.32 6.67 12.32
C THR A 129 20.88 7.14 12.48
N LEU A 130 20.58 7.83 13.59
CA LEU A 130 19.23 8.33 13.88
C LEU A 130 18.84 9.58 13.08
N ASN A 131 19.79 10.28 12.47
CA ASN A 131 19.55 11.56 11.80
C ASN A 131 20.03 11.59 10.35
N LEU A 132 20.09 10.42 9.68
CA LEU A 132 20.48 10.37 8.27
C LEU A 132 19.59 11.27 7.42
N LYS A 133 20.20 11.89 6.40
CA LYS A 133 19.50 12.73 5.43
C LYS A 133 19.73 12.21 4.04
N TRP A 134 18.65 12.18 3.26
CA TRP A 134 18.74 11.86 1.85
C TRP A 134 19.29 13.05 1.07
N ILE A 135 20.60 13.01 0.82
CA ILE A 135 21.35 14.03 0.08
C ILE A 135 21.62 13.57 -1.35
N ASN A 136 21.94 14.52 -2.24
CA ASN A 136 22.24 14.24 -3.67
C ASN A 136 21.13 13.45 -4.39
N ARG A 137 19.87 13.77 -4.07
CA ARG A 137 18.66 13.06 -4.52
C ARG A 137 18.52 12.93 -6.04
N GLU A 138 19.12 13.85 -6.79
CA GLU A 138 19.14 13.86 -8.25
C GLU A 138 19.97 12.71 -8.86
N ILE A 139 20.90 12.14 -8.10
CA ILE A 139 21.80 11.06 -8.56
C ILE A 139 21.84 9.84 -7.62
N ARG A 140 21.33 9.97 -6.40
CA ARG A 140 21.28 8.91 -5.38
C ARG A 140 19.83 8.51 -5.11
N TYR A 141 19.20 7.87 -6.07
CA TYR A 141 17.83 7.36 -5.97
C TYR A 141 17.76 5.98 -6.64
N ASP A 142 16.74 5.17 -6.32
CA ASP A 142 16.56 3.85 -6.91
C ASP A 142 15.77 3.90 -8.23
N HIS A 143 14.62 4.57 -8.25
CA HIS A 143 13.81 4.68 -9.45
C HIS A 143 12.88 5.90 -9.40
N ILE A 144 12.16 6.13 -10.50
CA ILE A 144 11.09 7.12 -10.59
C ILE A 144 9.75 6.38 -10.74
N ASP A 145 8.80 6.70 -9.89
CA ASP A 145 7.39 6.35 -10.07
C ASP A 145 6.66 7.44 -10.86
N THR A 146 5.60 7.08 -11.57
CA THR A 146 4.70 8.04 -12.22
C THR A 146 3.24 7.75 -11.91
N VAL A 147 2.45 8.81 -11.75
CA VAL A 147 0.98 8.76 -11.72
C VAL A 147 0.46 9.38 -13.00
N GLU A 148 -0.32 8.63 -13.76
CA GLU A 148 -0.82 9.05 -15.08
C GLU A 148 -2.33 8.99 -15.17
N GLU A 149 -2.90 9.95 -15.89
CA GLU A 149 -4.30 9.93 -16.33
C GLU A 149 -4.38 9.37 -17.75
N TRP A 150 -5.30 8.43 -17.94
CA TRP A 150 -5.56 7.74 -19.20
C TRP A 150 -7.05 7.87 -19.56
N ILE A 151 -7.35 7.67 -20.84
CA ILE A 151 -8.71 7.69 -21.36
C ILE A 151 -8.97 6.46 -22.25
N LEU A 152 -10.09 5.80 -22.04
CA LEU A 152 -10.67 4.83 -22.96
C LEU A 152 -11.69 5.56 -23.85
N GLN A 153 -11.34 5.76 -25.12
CA GLN A 153 -12.29 6.28 -26.12
C GLN A 153 -13.32 5.21 -26.50
N SER A 154 -14.53 5.61 -26.89
CA SER A 154 -15.55 4.68 -27.38
C SER A 154 -15.01 3.87 -28.58
N ASN A 155 -14.93 2.54 -28.44
CA ASN A 155 -14.34 1.59 -29.39
C ASN A 155 -12.81 1.71 -29.62
N GLY A 156 -12.11 2.49 -28.81
CA GLY A 156 -10.67 2.71 -28.91
C GLY A 156 -9.85 1.85 -27.95
N GLN A 157 -8.54 1.85 -28.16
CA GLN A 157 -7.58 1.38 -27.15
C GLN A 157 -7.36 2.47 -26.10
N PRO A 158 -7.03 2.13 -24.84
CA PRO A 158 -6.70 3.13 -23.85
C PRO A 158 -5.48 3.97 -24.26
N GLN A 159 -5.54 5.28 -24.03
CA GLN A 159 -4.48 6.22 -24.37
C GLN A 159 -4.10 7.08 -23.16
N LYS A 160 -2.79 7.32 -22.98
CA LYS A 160 -2.30 8.25 -21.97
C LYS A 160 -2.77 9.66 -22.33
N ARG A 161 -3.42 10.34 -21.38
CA ARG A 161 -3.88 11.72 -21.53
C ARG A 161 -2.88 12.73 -20.97
N ARG A 162 -2.36 12.50 -19.76
CA ARG A 162 -1.33 13.34 -19.12
C ARG A 162 -0.63 12.62 -17.97
N THR A 163 0.55 13.11 -17.59
CA THR A 163 1.19 12.75 -16.33
C THR A 163 0.74 13.71 -15.23
N LEU A 164 0.37 13.19 -14.07
CA LEU A 164 0.04 13.98 -12.88
C LEU A 164 1.28 14.23 -12.03
N LEU A 165 2.10 13.19 -11.78
CA LEU A 165 3.28 13.25 -10.91
C LEU A 165 4.42 12.36 -11.43
N TYR A 166 5.65 12.78 -11.17
CA TYR A 166 6.85 11.94 -11.19
C TYR A 166 7.52 12.00 -9.82
N LEU A 167 7.74 10.84 -9.19
CA LEU A 167 8.22 10.74 -7.81
C LEU A 167 9.53 9.95 -7.79
N ARG A 168 10.62 10.56 -7.31
CA ARG A 168 11.86 9.83 -7.04
C ARG A 168 11.73 9.00 -5.78
N ARG A 169 12.14 7.73 -5.84
CA ARG A 169 12.18 6.81 -4.70
C ARG A 169 13.62 6.54 -4.27
N PRO A 170 13.92 6.60 -2.95
CA PRO A 170 15.28 6.37 -2.47
C PRO A 170 15.69 4.89 -2.51
N PHE A 171 14.74 3.97 -2.33
CA PHE A 171 14.96 2.52 -2.34
C PHE A 171 13.93 1.82 -3.23
N PHE A 172 14.15 0.53 -3.51
CA PHE A 172 13.29 -0.26 -4.40
C PHE A 172 11.98 -0.72 -3.74
N ASN A 173 11.89 -0.65 -2.40
CA ASN A 173 10.76 -1.11 -1.61
C ASN A 173 10.01 0.04 -0.90
N HIS A 174 8.91 -0.32 -0.26
CA HIS A 174 7.88 0.54 0.35
C HIS A 174 7.32 1.60 -0.59
N ASN A 175 7.01 1.19 -1.82
CA ASN A 175 6.37 2.07 -2.81
C ASN A 175 4.84 2.18 -2.59
N GLY A 176 4.27 1.21 -1.86
CA GLY A 176 2.83 0.97 -1.73
C GLY A 176 2.26 0.14 -2.88
N VAL A 177 1.16 -0.59 -2.61
CA VAL A 177 0.42 -1.38 -3.60
C VAL A 177 -1.06 -1.03 -3.53
N ASN A 178 -1.83 -1.26 -4.60
CA ASN A 178 -3.20 -0.79 -4.73
C ASN A 178 -3.30 0.72 -4.41
N SER A 179 -2.30 1.46 -4.91
CA SER A 179 -1.95 2.79 -4.39
C SER A 179 -2.88 3.92 -4.85
N LEU A 180 -3.84 3.62 -5.72
CA LEU A 180 -4.79 4.57 -6.28
C LEU A 180 -6.22 4.13 -5.96
N ASN A 181 -7.01 5.05 -5.42
CA ASN A 181 -8.45 4.89 -5.20
C ASN A 181 -9.15 6.23 -5.43
N PHE A 182 -10.44 6.23 -5.74
CA PHE A 182 -11.24 7.46 -5.63
C PHE A 182 -11.89 7.52 -4.27
N SER A 183 -11.79 8.67 -3.61
CA SER A 183 -12.50 8.92 -2.36
C SER A 183 -13.99 8.96 -2.65
N SER A 184 -14.76 8.06 -2.03
CA SER A 184 -16.23 8.09 -2.11
C SER A 184 -16.83 9.27 -1.34
N GLU A 185 -16.04 9.92 -0.48
CA GLU A 185 -16.43 11.11 0.26
C GLU A 185 -16.22 12.41 -0.54
N THR A 186 -15.05 12.57 -1.18
CA THR A 186 -14.66 13.83 -1.82
C THR A 186 -14.70 13.78 -3.35
N GLY A 187 -14.77 12.58 -3.95
CA GLY A 187 -14.72 12.39 -5.40
C GLY A 187 -13.34 12.63 -6.01
N LYS A 188 -12.30 12.88 -5.19
CA LYS A 188 -10.92 13.08 -5.67
C LYS A 188 -10.16 11.77 -5.80
N LEU A 189 -9.13 11.77 -6.65
CA LEU A 189 -8.18 10.66 -6.73
C LEU A 189 -7.32 10.67 -5.47
N VAL A 190 -7.09 9.52 -4.87
CA VAL A 190 -6.26 9.33 -3.68
C VAL A 190 -5.02 8.53 -4.08
N LEU A 191 -3.85 9.07 -3.77
CA LEU A 191 -2.56 8.42 -3.88
C LEU A 191 -2.06 8.07 -2.47
N THR A 192 -1.79 6.79 -2.23
CA THR A 192 -1.08 6.32 -1.03
C THR A 192 0.38 6.04 -1.36
N THR A 193 1.29 6.51 -0.53
CA THR A 193 2.73 6.27 -0.67
C THR A 193 3.31 5.68 0.61
N GLY A 194 4.22 4.72 0.49
CA GLY A 194 5.07 4.29 1.61
C GLY A 194 6.21 5.28 1.87
N ASP A 195 6.99 5.03 2.92
CA ASP A 195 8.10 5.86 3.40
C ASP A 195 9.28 5.95 2.40
N GLY A 196 9.27 5.14 1.35
CA GLY A 196 10.30 5.13 0.30
C GLY A 196 11.35 4.03 0.48
N GLY A 197 11.23 3.20 1.51
CA GLY A 197 11.92 1.92 1.63
C GLY A 197 13.04 1.88 2.67
N SER A 198 13.79 0.77 2.63
CA SER A 198 14.74 0.36 3.66
C SER A 198 14.07 0.07 5.01
N GLY A 199 14.81 -0.53 5.94
CA GLY A 199 14.36 -0.67 7.32
C GLY A 199 14.26 0.67 8.03
N TYR A 200 13.32 0.81 8.97
CA TYR A 200 13.29 1.89 9.97
C TYR A 200 13.18 3.35 9.47
N ASP A 201 12.80 3.60 8.21
CA ASP A 201 12.69 4.95 7.62
C ASP A 201 13.93 5.82 7.91
N PRO A 202 15.10 5.50 7.30
CA PRO A 202 16.39 6.08 7.69
C PRO A 202 16.41 7.61 7.59
N PHE A 203 15.63 8.16 6.66
CA PHE A 203 15.60 9.60 6.38
C PHE A 203 14.44 10.33 7.03
N ASN A 204 13.59 9.64 7.80
CA ASN A 204 12.39 10.16 8.43
C ASN A 204 11.38 10.77 7.43
N LEU A 205 11.25 10.16 6.24
CA LEU A 205 10.41 10.72 5.19
C LEU A 205 8.93 10.66 5.55
N SER A 206 8.51 9.64 6.30
CA SER A 206 7.12 9.45 6.66
C SER A 206 6.56 10.54 7.58
N GLN A 207 7.37 11.05 8.52
CA GLN A 207 6.96 12.11 9.46
C GLN A 207 7.26 13.54 8.99
N ASP A 208 8.23 13.73 8.09
CA ASP A 208 8.55 15.04 7.51
C ASP A 208 7.40 15.53 6.62
N ASP A 209 6.84 16.69 6.95
CA ASP A 209 5.67 17.27 6.28
C ASP A 209 5.97 17.74 4.85
N MET A 210 7.24 17.97 4.49
CA MET A 210 7.64 18.38 3.14
C MET A 210 7.87 17.22 2.19
N GLU A 211 8.06 16.02 2.71
CA GLU A 211 8.30 14.82 1.91
C GLU A 211 6.99 14.24 1.38
N ILE A 212 7.00 13.83 0.10
CA ILE A 212 5.84 13.19 -0.53
C ILE A 212 5.67 11.75 -0.04
N SER A 213 6.77 11.06 0.29
CA SER A 213 6.76 9.70 0.83
C SER A 213 6.08 9.61 2.21
N GLY A 214 5.46 8.47 2.47
CA GLY A 214 4.78 8.14 3.72
C GLY A 214 3.50 8.95 3.95
N LYS A 215 2.85 9.39 2.86
CA LYS A 215 1.64 10.22 2.88
C LYS A 215 0.45 9.54 2.18
N ILE A 216 -0.75 9.95 2.58
CA ILE A 216 -1.99 9.77 1.80
C ILE A 216 -2.41 11.14 1.28
N ILE A 217 -2.53 11.25 -0.04
CA ILE A 217 -2.67 12.51 -0.77
C ILE A 217 -3.92 12.44 -1.65
N GLU A 218 -4.81 13.41 -1.52
CA GLU A 218 -5.86 13.68 -2.50
C GLU A 218 -5.33 14.55 -3.64
N ILE A 219 -5.71 14.19 -4.86
CA ILE A 219 -5.40 14.87 -6.11
C ILE A 219 -6.74 15.28 -6.77
N ASP A 220 -6.95 16.58 -6.88
CA ASP A 220 -8.08 17.15 -7.63
C ASP A 220 -7.80 17.09 -9.13
N VAL A 221 -8.23 16.00 -9.77
CA VAL A 221 -8.04 15.74 -11.19
C VAL A 221 -8.88 16.65 -12.10
N ASN A 222 -9.89 17.35 -11.57
CA ASN A 222 -10.67 18.32 -12.35
C ASN A 222 -9.90 19.63 -12.57
N LYS A 223 -8.93 19.93 -11.69
CA LYS A 223 -7.97 21.00 -11.94
C LYS A 223 -6.96 20.50 -12.98
N ASN A 224 -6.89 21.21 -14.10
CA ASN A 224 -5.94 20.91 -15.16
C ASN A 224 -4.86 21.99 -15.22
N PRO A 225 -3.76 21.86 -14.44
CA PRO A 225 -2.62 22.71 -14.67
C PRO A 225 -2.13 22.46 -16.09
N PHE A 226 -1.95 23.52 -16.89
CA PHE A 226 -1.45 23.45 -18.27
C PHE A 226 0.06 23.10 -18.31
N ILE A 227 0.46 22.02 -17.62
CA ILE A 227 1.83 21.54 -17.45
C ILE A 227 1.87 20.11 -18.01
N ASN A 228 2.37 19.97 -19.24
CA ASN A 228 2.40 18.67 -19.92
C ASN A 228 3.46 17.72 -19.34
N ASN A 229 4.55 18.27 -18.78
CA ASN A 229 5.65 17.51 -18.19
C ASN A 229 5.95 18.07 -16.80
N PRO A 230 5.34 17.50 -15.73
CA PRO A 230 5.69 17.89 -14.37
C PRO A 230 7.15 17.54 -14.07
N PRO A 231 7.83 18.29 -13.16
CA PRO A 231 9.17 17.91 -12.74
C PRO A 231 9.16 16.59 -11.97
N VAL A 232 10.30 15.93 -11.96
CA VAL A 232 10.55 14.80 -11.06
C VAL A 232 10.87 15.36 -9.69
N VAL A 233 10.12 14.94 -8.66
CA VAL A 233 10.20 15.52 -7.32
C VAL A 233 10.32 14.45 -6.24
N THR A 234 10.78 14.89 -5.07
CA THR A 234 10.77 14.17 -3.80
C THR A 234 9.97 14.94 -2.74
N ARG A 235 9.90 16.26 -2.87
CA ARG A 235 9.27 17.16 -1.92
C ARG A 235 8.21 18.04 -2.55
N PHE A 236 7.25 18.45 -1.73
CA PHE A 236 6.12 19.27 -2.21
C PHE A 236 6.52 20.64 -2.76
N HIS A 237 7.54 21.29 -2.18
CA HIS A 237 7.98 22.62 -2.63
C HIS A 237 8.69 22.61 -3.99
N GLU A 238 9.11 21.43 -4.46
CA GLU A 238 9.73 21.24 -5.78
C GLU A 238 8.67 21.24 -6.90
N LEU A 239 7.39 21.07 -6.55
CA LEU A 239 6.28 21.12 -7.50
C LEU A 239 5.96 22.57 -7.87
N PRO A 240 5.61 22.86 -9.14
CA PRO A 240 5.01 24.13 -9.53
C PRO A 240 3.72 24.41 -8.76
N VAL A 241 3.48 25.67 -8.41
CA VAL A 241 2.28 26.10 -7.65
C VAL A 241 0.97 25.56 -8.24
N PRO A 242 0.74 25.58 -9.57
CA PRO A 242 -0.51 25.02 -10.13
C PRO A 242 -0.71 23.53 -9.85
N ILE A 243 0.37 22.75 -9.68
CA ILE A 243 0.27 21.34 -9.26
C ILE A 243 0.05 21.25 -7.75
N GLN A 244 0.76 22.06 -6.94
CA GLN A 244 0.55 22.12 -5.49
C GLN A 244 -0.93 22.40 -5.14
N GLU A 245 -1.61 23.27 -5.89
CA GLU A 245 -3.03 23.61 -5.72
C GLU A 245 -4.00 22.45 -5.99
N THR A 246 -3.54 21.37 -6.65
CA THR A 246 -4.32 20.15 -6.86
C THR A 246 -4.19 19.16 -5.71
N LEU A 247 -3.19 19.31 -4.85
CA LEU A 247 -2.80 18.32 -3.87
C LEU A 247 -3.25 18.70 -2.45
N THR A 248 -3.70 17.71 -1.70
CA THR A 248 -4.09 17.87 -0.29
C THR A 248 -3.67 16.64 0.49
N VAL A 249 -2.89 16.80 1.55
CA VAL A 249 -2.44 15.69 2.39
C VAL A 249 -3.52 15.41 3.44
N ILE A 250 -3.97 14.16 3.53
CA ILE A 250 -5.01 13.76 4.50
C ILE A 250 -4.47 12.92 5.65
N ALA A 251 -3.32 12.27 5.45
CA ALA A 251 -2.62 11.53 6.49
C ALA A 251 -1.11 11.46 6.23
N LYS A 252 -0.32 11.27 7.30
CA LYS A 252 1.11 10.98 7.26
C LYS A 252 1.52 9.82 8.17
N GLY A 253 2.81 9.48 8.18
CA GLY A 253 3.37 8.46 9.04
C GLY A 253 3.07 7.04 8.53
N VAL A 254 3.11 6.83 7.22
CA VAL A 254 2.94 5.50 6.60
C VAL A 254 4.31 4.83 6.37
N ARG A 255 4.43 3.52 6.63
CA ARG A 255 5.60 2.70 6.25
C ARG A 255 5.42 2.12 4.86
N ASN A 256 4.58 1.11 4.75
CA ASN A 256 4.21 0.44 3.50
C ASN A 256 2.72 0.08 3.57
N ILE A 257 2.00 0.34 2.50
CA ILE A 257 0.54 0.48 2.53
C ILE A 257 -0.12 -0.31 1.38
N PRO A 258 -1.09 -1.21 1.67
CA PRO A 258 -1.85 -1.95 0.65
C PRO A 258 -3.05 -1.16 0.11
N GLY A 259 -2.90 0.17 0.04
CA GLY A 259 -3.93 1.11 -0.36
C GLY A 259 -4.85 1.55 0.78
N ILE A 260 -5.94 2.20 0.39
CA ILE A 260 -6.98 2.75 1.26
C ILE A 260 -8.34 2.29 0.76
N SER A 261 -9.24 1.91 1.68
CA SER A 261 -10.62 1.55 1.36
C SER A 261 -11.61 2.40 2.15
N PHE A 262 -12.82 2.53 1.61
CA PHE A 262 -13.86 3.40 2.14
C PHE A 262 -15.11 2.59 2.42
N GLN A 263 -15.70 2.75 3.60
CA GLN A 263 -17.02 2.20 3.92
C GLN A 263 -17.99 3.33 4.19
N ARG A 264 -19.11 3.32 3.48
CA ARG A 264 -20.20 4.25 3.73
C ARG A 264 -21.13 3.67 4.80
N ILE A 265 -21.31 4.40 5.89
CA ILE A 265 -22.30 4.11 6.93
C ILE A 265 -23.20 5.34 7.05
N TYR A 266 -24.45 5.21 6.60
CA TYR A 266 -25.39 6.34 6.44
C TYR A 266 -24.77 7.49 5.63
N ASN A 267 -24.48 8.61 6.29
CA ASN A 267 -23.89 9.83 5.71
C ASN A 267 -22.41 10.01 6.08
N GLN A 268 -21.78 9.01 6.68
CA GLN A 268 -20.37 9.04 7.05
C GLN A 268 -19.55 8.05 6.22
N TYR A 269 -18.28 8.39 6.02
CA TYR A 269 -17.31 7.55 5.31
C TYR A 269 -16.16 7.19 6.25
N ILE A 270 -16.06 5.91 6.60
CA ILE A 270 -14.92 5.38 7.34
C ILE A 270 -13.83 5.02 6.33
N LYS A 271 -12.61 5.47 6.58
CA LYS A 271 -11.42 5.10 5.81
C LYS A 271 -10.70 3.98 6.56
N TYR A 272 -10.28 2.94 5.86
CA TYR A 272 -9.40 1.90 6.39
C TYR A 272 -8.07 1.91 5.68
N VAL A 273 -7.00 1.81 6.47
CA VAL A 273 -5.63 1.87 5.98
C VAL A 273 -4.83 0.76 6.66
N GLY A 274 -4.23 -0.12 5.88
CA GLY A 274 -3.21 -1.03 6.37
C GLY A 274 -1.84 -0.35 6.44
N ASN A 275 -1.02 -0.72 7.41
CA ASN A 275 0.37 -0.34 7.50
C ASN A 275 1.17 -1.59 7.88
N VAL A 276 2.04 -2.05 6.97
CA VAL A 276 2.94 -3.18 7.22
C VAL A 276 3.97 -2.75 8.26
N GLY A 277 4.28 -3.61 9.23
CA GLY A 277 5.30 -3.37 10.25
C GLY A 277 6.72 -3.56 9.75
N GLN A 278 7.69 -3.38 10.63
CA GLN A 278 9.10 -3.74 10.43
C GLN A 278 9.39 -5.11 11.02
N ASP A 279 9.33 -5.25 12.35
CA ASP A 279 9.74 -6.47 13.06
C ASP A 279 8.72 -6.96 14.11
N LEU A 280 7.77 -6.11 14.54
CA LEU A 280 6.83 -6.39 15.62
C LEU A 280 5.40 -6.66 15.13
N ALA A 281 4.86 -5.79 14.28
CA ALA A 281 3.42 -5.76 14.08
C ALA A 281 2.97 -5.06 12.80
N GLU A 282 2.03 -5.67 12.11
CA GLU A 282 1.15 -5.03 11.14
C GLU A 282 -0.04 -4.40 11.84
N SER A 283 -0.61 -3.39 11.20
CA SER A 283 -1.73 -2.65 11.78
C SER A 283 -2.71 -2.14 10.75
N ILE A 284 -3.97 -2.14 11.13
CA ILE A 284 -5.06 -1.52 10.40
C ILE A 284 -5.52 -0.32 11.20
N PHE A 285 -5.60 0.83 10.54
CA PHE A 285 -6.10 2.08 11.09
C PHE A 285 -7.46 2.40 10.50
N SER A 286 -8.29 3.12 11.27
CA SER A 286 -9.56 3.64 10.79
C SER A 286 -9.80 5.06 11.27
N PHE A 287 -10.34 5.91 10.40
CA PHE A 287 -10.74 7.27 10.77
C PHE A 287 -11.94 7.74 9.94
N VAL A 288 -12.74 8.62 10.53
CA VAL A 288 -13.91 9.25 9.90
C VAL A 288 -13.64 10.74 9.71
N HIS A 289 -13.37 11.42 10.82
CA HIS A 289 -13.03 12.84 10.88
C HIS A 289 -11.53 13.04 10.73
N TYR A 290 -11.15 14.01 9.92
CA TYR A 290 -9.77 14.40 9.70
C TYR A 290 -9.71 15.85 9.22
N LYS A 291 -8.59 16.52 9.48
CA LYS A 291 -8.26 17.85 8.96
C LYS A 291 -7.31 17.68 7.78
N PRO A 292 -7.80 17.77 6.52
CA PRO A 292 -6.92 17.75 5.36
C PRO A 292 -6.09 19.03 5.29
N ILE A 293 -4.82 18.92 4.87
CA ILE A 293 -3.91 20.08 4.73
C ILE A 293 -3.56 20.27 3.25
N PRO A 294 -4.00 21.36 2.62
CA PRO A 294 -3.59 21.71 1.25
C PRO A 294 -2.07 21.83 1.15
N VAL A 295 -1.49 21.32 0.07
CA VAL A 295 -0.02 21.35 -0.11
C VAL A 295 0.52 22.77 -0.18
N THR A 296 -0.25 23.72 -0.72
CA THR A 296 0.13 25.13 -0.72
C THR A 296 0.32 25.70 0.70
N GLN A 297 -0.49 25.27 1.68
CA GLN A 297 -0.33 25.67 3.07
C GLN A 297 0.89 25.03 3.73
N LEU A 298 1.17 23.76 3.42
CA LEU A 298 2.39 23.06 3.85
C LEU A 298 3.64 23.81 3.37
N VAL A 299 3.70 24.11 2.06
CA VAL A 299 4.84 24.82 1.45
C VAL A 299 4.97 26.23 2.02
N GLN A 300 3.86 26.97 2.15
CA GLN A 300 3.86 28.31 2.72
C GLN A 300 4.40 28.32 4.15
N ALA A 301 3.94 27.40 5.00
CA ALA A 301 4.39 27.31 6.38
C ALA A 301 5.88 26.98 6.49
N SER A 302 6.38 26.10 5.62
CA SER A 302 7.81 25.78 5.53
C SER A 302 8.65 27.00 5.14
N VAL A 303 8.20 27.77 4.13
CA VAL A 303 8.89 28.99 3.68
C VAL A 303 8.88 30.08 4.76
N MET A 304 7.77 30.22 5.49
CA MET A 304 7.61 31.20 6.56
C MET A 304 8.23 30.76 7.90
N ASN A 305 8.75 29.54 7.98
CA ASN A 305 9.20 28.90 9.22
C ASN A 305 8.15 29.02 10.35
N SER A 306 6.89 28.77 10.01
CA SER A 306 5.74 28.88 10.91
C SER A 306 5.15 27.50 11.21
N GLU A 307 4.64 27.30 12.43
CA GLU A 307 3.93 26.07 12.78
C GLU A 307 2.52 26.06 12.19
N LEU A 308 2.13 24.93 11.58
CA LEU A 308 0.75 24.69 11.19
C LEU A 308 -0.03 24.11 12.36
N ASP A 309 -1.27 24.54 12.50
CA ASP A 309 -2.22 23.83 13.35
C ASP A 309 -2.52 22.45 12.75
N GLN A 310 -2.00 21.41 13.38
CA GLN A 310 -2.16 20.00 13.00
C GLN A 310 -3.24 19.29 13.82
N GLU A 311 -4.04 20.00 14.62
CA GLU A 311 -5.15 19.38 15.35
C GLU A 311 -6.13 18.70 14.38
N GLY A 312 -6.41 17.42 14.60
CA GLY A 312 -7.25 16.61 13.72
C GLY A 312 -6.60 16.10 12.43
N PHE A 313 -5.33 16.43 12.16
CA PHE A 313 -4.58 15.83 11.04
C PHE A 313 -4.18 14.39 11.39
N ILE A 314 -4.37 13.45 10.46
CA ILE A 314 -4.09 12.04 10.73
C ILE A 314 -2.59 11.76 10.63
N ASN A 315 -2.04 11.18 11.69
CA ASN A 315 -0.66 10.67 11.72
C ASN A 315 -0.67 9.23 12.24
N PHE A 316 -0.19 8.26 11.48
CA PHE A 316 -0.12 6.87 11.98
C PHE A 316 1.10 6.62 12.88
N GLY A 317 2.03 7.58 12.96
CA GLY A 317 3.15 7.56 13.89
C GLY A 317 4.34 6.72 13.46
N TRP A 318 4.37 6.22 12.22
CA TRP A 318 5.49 5.41 11.71
C TRP A 318 6.85 6.10 11.91
N ARG A 319 7.87 5.26 12.08
CA ARG A 319 9.22 5.49 12.63
C ARG A 319 9.30 5.49 14.15
N GLY A 320 8.44 6.24 14.84
CA GLY A 320 8.37 6.20 16.30
C GLY A 320 7.55 5.01 16.82
N TRP A 321 6.53 4.61 16.05
CA TRP A 321 5.58 3.57 16.42
C TRP A 321 5.37 2.55 15.31
N GLU A 322 5.35 1.29 15.72
CA GLU A 322 4.97 0.14 14.92
C GLU A 322 3.65 -0.43 15.48
N GLY A 323 2.54 0.05 14.93
CA GLY A 323 1.21 -0.29 15.39
C GLY A 323 0.92 0.20 16.81
N ALA A 324 0.75 -0.74 17.74
CA ALA A 324 0.49 -0.46 19.14
C ALA A 324 1.76 -0.22 19.97
N PHE A 325 2.94 -0.58 19.45
CA PHE A 325 4.21 -0.55 20.18
C PHE A 325 5.17 0.50 19.62
N PRO A 326 6.08 1.04 20.44
CA PRO A 326 7.22 1.79 19.91
C PRO A 326 8.05 0.92 18.97
N THR A 327 8.52 1.50 17.86
CA THR A 327 9.39 0.79 16.92
C THR A 327 10.65 0.32 17.64
N SER A 328 10.94 -0.98 17.60
CA SER A 328 11.99 -1.59 18.41
C SER A 328 12.90 -2.50 17.60
N LEU A 329 14.18 -2.48 17.94
CA LEU A 329 15.19 -3.43 17.50
C LEU A 329 15.10 -4.69 18.36
N ILE A 330 15.02 -5.85 17.73
CA ILE A 330 14.91 -7.14 18.41
C ILE A 330 16.25 -7.88 18.31
N ARG A 331 16.78 -8.33 19.44
CA ARG A 331 18.02 -9.11 19.50
C ARG A 331 17.88 -10.29 20.45
N GLY A 332 18.26 -11.48 20.02
CA GLY A 332 18.27 -12.66 20.90
C GLY A 332 19.21 -12.48 22.10
N CYS A 333 18.76 -12.87 23.29
CA CYS A 333 19.55 -12.83 24.51
C CYS A 333 20.66 -13.88 24.48
N SER A 334 21.91 -13.49 24.76
CA SER A 334 23.06 -14.41 24.72
C SER A 334 23.01 -15.50 25.80
N THR A 335 22.36 -15.23 26.93
CA THR A 335 22.25 -16.15 28.07
C THR A 335 21.07 -17.12 27.96
N ASN A 336 20.01 -16.72 27.27
CA ASN A 336 18.86 -17.58 27.00
C ASN A 336 18.35 -17.34 25.57
N PRO A 337 18.64 -18.25 24.63
CA PRO A 337 18.23 -18.12 23.23
C PRO A 337 16.71 -18.10 23.01
N THR A 338 15.89 -18.40 24.02
CA THR A 338 14.41 -18.34 23.93
C THR A 338 13.84 -16.97 24.28
N LEU A 339 14.69 -15.99 24.63
CA LEU A 339 14.29 -14.65 25.01
C LEU A 339 14.94 -13.62 24.09
N ASP A 340 14.23 -12.52 23.88
CA ASP A 340 14.70 -11.40 23.09
C ASP A 340 14.81 -10.13 23.95
N GLU A 341 15.88 -9.38 23.72
CA GLU A 341 16.04 -7.99 24.11
C GLU A 341 15.34 -7.11 23.06
N GLN A 342 14.55 -6.15 23.53
CA GLN A 342 13.89 -5.16 22.68
C GLN A 342 14.36 -3.76 23.06
N THR A 343 14.99 -3.08 22.10
CA THR A 343 15.47 -1.70 22.29
C THR A 343 14.66 -0.76 21.42
N ILE A 344 14.05 0.27 22.02
CA ILE A 344 13.27 1.27 21.26
C ILE A 344 14.22 2.05 20.33
N ALA A 345 13.98 1.98 19.02
CA ALA A 345 14.86 2.55 18.00
C ALA A 345 14.87 4.09 18.03
N TYR A 346 13.69 4.70 18.21
CA TYR A 346 13.49 6.15 18.15
C TYR A 346 12.69 6.66 19.35
N TYR A 347 13.25 6.53 20.56
CA TYR A 347 12.53 6.83 21.81
C TYR A 347 11.95 8.25 21.85
N ASP A 348 12.75 9.27 21.52
CA ASP A 348 12.29 10.66 21.56
C ASP A 348 11.15 10.92 20.57
N GLU A 349 11.16 10.27 19.41
CA GLU A 349 10.09 10.38 18.42
C GLU A 349 8.84 9.64 18.86
N ALA A 350 8.99 8.46 19.47
CA ALA A 350 7.89 7.73 20.08
C ALA A 350 7.19 8.59 21.15
N VAL A 351 7.96 9.26 22.01
CA VAL A 351 7.45 10.20 23.02
C VAL A 351 6.72 11.36 22.36
N LYS A 352 7.34 12.06 21.40
CA LYS A 352 6.76 13.22 20.71
C LYS A 352 5.46 12.90 19.95
N THR A 353 5.39 11.71 19.35
CA THR A 353 4.25 11.28 18.53
C THR A 353 3.16 10.56 19.32
N SER A 354 3.43 10.16 20.57
CA SER A 354 2.51 9.38 21.42
C SER A 354 1.09 9.93 21.51
N VAL A 355 0.96 11.26 21.69
CA VAL A 355 -0.34 11.97 21.81
C VAL A 355 -0.88 12.48 20.48
N ARG A 356 -0.06 12.45 19.42
CA ARG A 356 -0.40 12.99 18.09
C ARG A 356 -0.81 11.91 17.11
N ARG A 357 -0.44 10.66 17.36
CA ARG A 357 -0.74 9.54 16.47
C ARG A 357 -2.17 9.07 16.65
N LEU A 358 -2.74 8.57 15.57
CA LEU A 358 -3.95 7.77 15.59
C LEU A 358 -3.59 6.35 16.09
N PRO A 359 -4.23 5.85 17.15
CA PRO A 359 -4.10 4.44 17.53
C PRO A 359 -4.68 3.53 16.45
N PRO A 360 -4.11 2.32 16.23
CA PRO A 360 -4.66 1.39 15.26
C PRO A 360 -6.04 0.89 15.68
N LEU A 361 -6.87 0.57 14.68
CA LEU A 361 -8.12 -0.18 14.86
C LEU A 361 -7.80 -1.60 15.33
N THR A 362 -6.80 -2.24 14.70
CA THR A 362 -6.33 -3.58 15.05
C THR A 362 -4.82 -3.64 14.79
N SER A 363 -4.10 -4.33 15.67
CA SER A 363 -2.71 -4.74 15.46
C SER A 363 -2.60 -6.24 15.65
N TYR A 364 -1.78 -6.88 14.84
CA TYR A 364 -1.43 -8.28 14.98
C TYR A 364 0.08 -8.43 14.82
N PHE A 365 0.64 -9.44 15.47
CA PHE A 365 2.07 -9.44 15.78
C PHE A 365 2.81 -10.47 14.93
N HIS A 366 4.05 -10.18 14.54
CA HIS A 366 4.90 -11.14 13.83
C HIS A 366 5.16 -12.39 14.70
N GLN A 367 5.19 -12.21 16.03
CA GLN A 367 5.19 -13.29 17.01
C GLN A 367 3.99 -13.10 17.94
N ASP A 368 2.94 -13.89 17.72
CA ASP A 368 1.73 -13.85 18.53
C ASP A 368 1.58 -15.15 19.34
N PRO A 369 1.82 -15.14 20.67
CA PRO A 369 1.73 -16.33 21.49
C PRO A 369 0.28 -16.72 21.84
N ARG A 370 -0.70 -15.90 21.46
CA ARG A 370 -2.11 -16.14 21.80
C ARG A 370 -2.67 -17.29 20.94
N PRO A 371 -3.56 -18.12 21.49
CA PRO A 371 -4.21 -19.18 20.72
C PRO A 371 -5.07 -18.59 19.59
N ASP A 372 -5.23 -19.35 18.51
CA ASP A 372 -6.05 -18.99 17.35
C ASP A 372 -5.62 -17.67 16.64
N LYS A 373 -4.34 -17.30 16.76
CA LYS A 373 -3.71 -16.18 16.03
C LYS A 373 -2.67 -16.69 15.04
N PHE A 374 -2.36 -15.84 14.06
CA PHE A 374 -1.26 -16.05 13.13
C PHE A 374 -0.21 -14.97 13.31
N GLY A 375 1.04 -15.30 12.99
CA GLY A 375 2.12 -14.34 12.94
C GLY A 375 2.07 -13.57 11.62
N GLY A 376 2.03 -12.25 11.69
CA GLY A 376 2.03 -11.42 10.49
C GLY A 376 3.37 -11.45 9.73
N THR A 377 3.28 -11.20 8.42
CA THR A 377 4.42 -11.00 7.52
C THR A 377 4.29 -9.70 6.73
N ALA A 378 3.16 -9.51 6.03
CA ALA A 378 2.89 -8.30 5.27
C ALA A 378 1.40 -8.18 4.90
N LEU A 379 0.74 -7.13 5.36
CA LEU A 379 -0.60 -6.76 4.90
C LEU A 379 -0.61 -6.52 3.38
N THR A 380 -1.43 -7.29 2.66
CA THR A 380 -1.57 -7.18 1.20
C THR A 380 -2.92 -6.64 0.73
N GLY A 381 -3.87 -6.46 1.64
CA GLY A 381 -5.17 -5.90 1.32
C GLY A 381 -6.05 -5.65 2.54
N VAL A 382 -6.85 -4.59 2.49
CA VAL A 382 -7.84 -4.24 3.53
C VAL A 382 -9.11 -3.74 2.85
N GLN A 383 -10.22 -4.47 2.99
CA GLN A 383 -11.50 -4.15 2.37
C GLN A 383 -12.66 -4.29 3.36
N PRO A 384 -13.56 -3.32 3.47
CA PRO A 384 -14.84 -3.55 4.15
C PRO A 384 -15.70 -4.50 3.33
N TYR A 385 -16.53 -5.27 4.03
CA TYR A 385 -17.52 -6.16 3.39
C TYR A 385 -18.93 -5.77 3.83
N MET A 386 -19.74 -5.37 2.86
CA MET A 386 -21.12 -4.88 3.03
C MET A 386 -22.17 -5.89 2.56
N GLY A 387 -21.75 -7.02 2.02
CA GLY A 387 -22.64 -8.07 1.53
C GLY A 387 -23.30 -8.88 2.63
N ASN A 388 -24.35 -9.60 2.25
CA ASN A 388 -25.05 -10.58 3.10
C ASN A 388 -24.79 -12.03 2.66
N GLY A 389 -23.97 -12.25 1.61
CA GLY A 389 -23.63 -13.58 1.12
C GLY A 389 -22.92 -14.42 2.19
N ILE A 390 -21.98 -13.82 2.90
CA ILE A 390 -21.27 -14.37 4.07
C ILE A 390 -21.72 -13.61 5.33
N PRO A 391 -22.82 -14.03 6.02
CA PRO A 391 -23.46 -13.22 7.06
C PRO A 391 -22.55 -12.84 8.25
N ASP A 392 -21.61 -13.72 8.62
CA ASP A 392 -20.72 -13.47 9.75
C ASP A 392 -19.69 -12.35 9.49
N LEU A 393 -19.47 -12.00 8.21
CA LEU A 393 -18.59 -10.92 7.79
C LEU A 393 -19.32 -9.61 7.54
N THR A 394 -20.64 -9.57 7.51
CA THR A 394 -21.39 -8.35 7.18
C THR A 394 -21.00 -7.18 8.10
N GLY A 395 -20.57 -6.07 7.50
CA GLY A 395 -20.10 -4.87 8.18
C GLY A 395 -18.70 -4.97 8.78
N SER A 396 -17.97 -6.07 8.53
CA SER A 396 -16.59 -6.24 8.98
C SER A 396 -15.58 -5.61 8.04
N VAL A 397 -14.34 -5.52 8.52
CA VAL A 397 -13.16 -5.17 7.74
C VAL A 397 -12.36 -6.44 7.53
N VAL A 398 -12.30 -6.92 6.30
CA VAL A 398 -11.56 -8.11 5.89
C VAL A 398 -10.19 -7.69 5.40
N PHE A 399 -9.16 -8.45 5.75
CA PHE A 399 -7.79 -8.17 5.35
C PHE A 399 -7.04 -9.46 5.03
N THR A 400 -5.99 -9.32 4.23
CA THR A 400 -5.08 -10.40 3.85
C THR A 400 -3.68 -10.12 4.33
N ASP A 401 -2.99 -11.17 4.74
CA ASP A 401 -1.57 -11.15 5.03
C ASP A 401 -0.84 -12.13 4.11
N PHE A 402 0.36 -11.75 3.71
CA PHE A 402 1.24 -12.56 2.88
C PHE A 402 1.63 -13.85 3.61
N ALA A 403 2.03 -14.88 2.85
CA ALA A 403 2.45 -16.13 3.49
C ALA A 403 3.79 -15.95 4.19
N ARG A 404 3.89 -16.41 5.44
CA ARG A 404 5.15 -16.47 6.17
C ARG A 404 6.01 -17.62 5.64
N ASN A 405 7.25 -17.35 5.27
CA ASN A 405 8.21 -18.40 4.94
C ASN A 405 8.78 -18.96 6.25
N GLU A 406 8.18 -20.03 6.78
CA GLU A 406 8.69 -20.73 7.96
C GLU A 406 9.92 -21.60 7.61
N ALA A 407 10.76 -21.87 8.62
CA ALA A 407 11.88 -22.81 8.51
C ALA A 407 11.47 -24.28 8.24
N SER A 408 10.16 -24.58 8.26
CA SER A 408 9.55 -25.89 8.02
C SER A 408 9.37 -26.24 6.52
N GLY A 409 9.60 -25.28 5.62
CA GLY A 409 9.59 -25.48 4.16
C GLY A 409 8.18 -25.43 3.52
N PRO A 410 8.09 -25.24 2.18
CA PRO A 410 6.83 -25.20 1.43
C PRO A 410 6.00 -26.50 1.56
N PRO A 411 4.67 -26.45 1.40
CA PRO A 411 3.86 -25.30 0.96
C PRO A 411 3.43 -24.36 2.10
N VAL A 412 3.48 -23.05 1.83
CA VAL A 412 2.98 -22.01 2.73
C VAL A 412 1.71 -21.37 2.16
N SER A 413 0.84 -20.84 3.02
CA SER A 413 -0.37 -20.13 2.59
C SER A 413 -0.46 -18.76 3.27
N GLY A 414 -0.95 -17.77 2.53
CA GLY A 414 -1.37 -16.49 3.08
C GLY A 414 -2.58 -16.68 3.99
N VAL A 415 -2.89 -15.62 4.74
CA VAL A 415 -3.97 -15.63 5.72
C VAL A 415 -5.05 -14.64 5.32
N LEU A 416 -6.31 -15.04 5.48
CA LEU A 416 -7.47 -14.17 5.41
C LEU A 416 -7.99 -13.97 6.85
N ALA A 417 -8.26 -12.74 7.24
CA ALA A 417 -8.74 -12.42 8.57
C ALA A 417 -9.69 -11.23 8.55
N TYR A 418 -10.40 -11.00 9.65
CA TYR A 418 -11.29 -9.87 9.79
C TYR A 418 -11.29 -9.26 11.19
N THR A 419 -11.64 -7.98 11.24
CA THR A 419 -11.93 -7.22 12.46
C THR A 419 -13.23 -6.44 12.26
N ARG A 420 -13.72 -5.75 13.29
CA ARG A 420 -14.94 -4.94 13.22
C ARG A 420 -14.70 -3.56 13.81
N VAL A 421 -15.32 -2.53 13.24
CA VAL A 421 -15.21 -1.19 13.82
C VAL A 421 -15.88 -1.11 15.18
N ARG A 422 -15.21 -0.42 16.09
CA ARG A 422 -15.76 0.00 17.38
C ARG A 422 -15.80 1.51 17.46
N THR A 423 -16.84 2.03 18.10
CA THR A 423 -17.01 3.46 18.33
C THR A 423 -16.35 3.93 19.62
N ASP A 424 -15.81 3.03 20.44
CA ASP A 424 -15.19 3.35 21.74
C ASP A 424 -13.69 3.65 21.64
N GLY A 425 -13.12 3.67 20.44
CA GLY A 425 -11.71 4.00 20.20
C GLY A 425 -10.71 2.98 20.74
N LYS A 426 -11.18 1.80 21.17
CA LYS A 426 -10.30 0.74 21.67
C LYS A 426 -9.76 -0.12 20.54
N LEU A 427 -8.54 -0.63 20.73
CA LEU A 427 -7.94 -1.63 19.85
C LEU A 427 -8.83 -2.88 19.80
N ASN A 428 -9.12 -3.31 18.58
CA ASN A 428 -9.79 -4.57 18.30
C ASN A 428 -8.81 -5.70 18.17
N ASP A 429 -9.24 -6.84 18.67
CA ASP A 429 -8.68 -8.12 18.27
C ASP A 429 -9.22 -8.51 16.88
N PHE A 430 -8.62 -9.51 16.23
CA PHE A 430 -9.06 -10.05 14.93
C PHE A 430 -9.41 -11.55 14.98
N SER A 431 -10.08 -12.05 13.95
CA SER A 431 -10.34 -13.48 13.75
C SER A 431 -9.90 -13.94 12.36
N ILE A 432 -9.31 -15.13 12.31
CA ILE A 432 -8.93 -15.80 11.06
C ILE A 432 -10.20 -16.29 10.35
N ILE A 433 -10.21 -16.16 9.02
CA ILE A 433 -11.19 -16.75 8.12
C ILE A 433 -10.56 -18.01 7.52
N GLU A 434 -11.16 -19.15 7.79
CA GLU A 434 -10.71 -20.44 7.26
C GLU A 434 -11.19 -20.60 5.81
N THR A 435 -10.29 -20.97 4.91
CA THR A 435 -10.59 -21.26 3.50
C THR A 435 -10.53 -22.75 3.23
N ASP A 436 -11.49 -23.30 2.48
CA ASP A 436 -11.55 -24.75 2.18
C ASP A 436 -10.77 -25.17 0.92
N TYR A 437 -10.16 -24.23 0.21
CA TYR A 437 -9.50 -24.49 -1.06
C TYR A 437 -8.17 -25.22 -0.88
N ASN A 438 -8.00 -26.31 -1.61
CA ASN A 438 -6.77 -27.11 -1.58
C ASN A 438 -5.81 -26.66 -2.69
N PHE A 439 -4.74 -25.95 -2.31
CA PHE A 439 -3.65 -25.52 -3.21
C PHE A 439 -2.68 -26.67 -3.58
N GLY A 440 -2.90 -27.89 -3.06
CA GLY A 440 -2.05 -29.05 -3.32
C GLY A 440 -0.68 -28.89 -2.69
N THR A 441 0.38 -29.16 -3.46
CA THR A 441 1.77 -29.01 -3.04
C THR A 441 2.35 -27.62 -3.33
N GLN A 442 1.54 -26.70 -3.87
CA GLN A 442 1.97 -25.36 -4.22
C GLN A 442 1.79 -24.41 -3.04
N SER A 443 2.71 -23.46 -2.89
CA SER A 443 2.52 -22.34 -1.97
C SER A 443 1.47 -21.37 -2.54
N ALA A 444 0.76 -20.68 -1.66
CA ALA A 444 -0.32 -19.77 -2.00
C ALA A 444 -0.12 -18.43 -1.30
N TYR A 445 0.55 -17.49 -1.97
CA TYR A 445 0.80 -16.16 -1.45
C TYR A 445 -0.39 -15.25 -1.73
N TYR A 446 -1.09 -14.80 -0.68
CA TYR A 446 -2.23 -13.88 -0.84
C TYR A 446 -1.72 -12.47 -1.11
N ALA A 447 -1.79 -12.05 -2.37
CA ALA A 447 -1.10 -10.88 -2.91
C ALA A 447 -1.96 -9.62 -3.01
N SER A 448 -3.29 -9.76 -3.07
CA SER A 448 -4.20 -8.61 -3.12
C SER A 448 -5.62 -8.97 -2.70
N LEU A 449 -6.35 -7.98 -2.18
CA LEU A 449 -7.77 -8.08 -1.84
C LEU A 449 -8.55 -6.94 -2.50
N GLY A 450 -9.53 -7.29 -3.34
CA GLY A 450 -10.43 -6.37 -4.02
C GLY A 450 -11.90 -6.62 -3.69
N THR A 451 -12.75 -5.72 -4.17
CA THR A 451 -14.20 -5.81 -3.97
C THR A 451 -14.96 -5.25 -5.17
N ASN A 452 -16.24 -5.61 -5.28
CA ASN A 452 -17.14 -5.00 -6.27
C ASN A 452 -17.63 -3.62 -5.80
N LEU A 453 -18.28 -2.84 -6.67
CA LEU A 453 -18.60 -1.42 -6.42
C LEU A 453 -19.45 -1.19 -5.17
N ASP A 454 -20.37 -2.10 -4.84
CA ASP A 454 -21.24 -2.03 -3.65
C ASP A 454 -20.69 -2.80 -2.44
N GLN A 455 -19.48 -3.35 -2.56
CA GLN A 455 -18.77 -4.05 -1.51
C GLN A 455 -19.45 -5.34 -1.02
N THR A 456 -20.28 -5.95 -1.86
CA THR A 456 -21.02 -7.18 -1.55
C THR A 456 -20.29 -8.47 -1.94
N ARG A 457 -19.18 -8.35 -2.69
CA ARG A 457 -18.31 -9.47 -3.11
C ARG A 457 -16.85 -9.13 -2.85
N LEU A 458 -16.06 -10.14 -2.50
CA LEU A 458 -14.62 -10.01 -2.29
C LEU A 458 -13.87 -10.86 -3.32
N TYR A 459 -12.74 -10.33 -3.78
CA TYR A 459 -11.86 -10.99 -4.73
C TYR A 459 -10.46 -11.10 -4.15
N LEU A 460 -9.88 -12.29 -4.20
CA LEU A 460 -8.56 -12.60 -3.67
C LEU A 460 -7.59 -12.89 -4.82
N GLY A 461 -6.50 -12.14 -4.90
CA GLY A 461 -5.38 -12.44 -5.78
C GLY A 461 -4.38 -13.33 -5.05
N VAL A 462 -4.05 -14.47 -5.64
CA VAL A 462 -3.08 -15.45 -5.09
C VAL A 462 -1.96 -15.66 -6.09
N TYR A 463 -0.73 -15.84 -5.60
CA TYR A 463 0.45 -16.16 -6.40
C TYR A 463 1.17 -17.39 -5.88
N GLY A 464 1.83 -18.15 -6.77
CA GLY A 464 2.54 -19.37 -6.39
C GLY A 464 3.96 -19.17 -5.85
N SER A 465 4.52 -17.96 -5.96
CA SER A 465 5.92 -17.67 -5.63
C SER A 465 6.10 -16.30 -4.96
N MET A 466 7.24 -16.08 -4.30
CA MET A 466 7.68 -14.74 -3.87
C MET A 466 8.49 -14.03 -4.96
N ASN A 467 8.88 -14.77 -6.00
CA ASN A 467 9.70 -14.25 -7.09
C ASN A 467 8.81 -13.64 -8.19
N VAL A 468 8.99 -12.35 -8.43
CA VAL A 468 8.25 -11.59 -9.45
C VAL A 468 8.60 -12.04 -10.88
N THR A 469 9.73 -12.73 -11.08
CA THR A 469 10.13 -13.28 -12.38
C THR A 469 9.54 -14.65 -12.68
N ASP A 470 8.87 -15.27 -11.70
CA ASP A 470 8.18 -16.53 -11.92
C ASP A 470 6.84 -16.26 -12.58
N PHE A 471 6.82 -16.18 -13.91
CA PHE A 471 5.63 -15.74 -14.64
C PHE A 471 4.45 -16.71 -14.56
N ASN A 472 3.24 -16.15 -14.67
CA ASN A 472 1.98 -16.88 -14.82
C ASN A 472 1.59 -17.82 -13.66
N GLN A 473 2.07 -17.56 -12.43
CA GLN A 473 1.69 -18.33 -11.24
C GLN A 473 0.48 -17.78 -10.49
N GLY A 474 -0.24 -16.82 -11.07
CA GLY A 474 -1.34 -16.12 -10.43
C GLY A 474 -2.70 -16.75 -10.71
N THR A 475 -3.54 -16.73 -9.67
CA THR A 475 -4.98 -17.04 -9.76
C THR A 475 -5.77 -15.98 -9.01
N VAL A 476 -6.91 -15.57 -9.57
CA VAL A 476 -7.88 -14.70 -8.88
C VAL A 476 -9.11 -15.52 -8.52
N PHE A 477 -9.53 -15.39 -7.27
CA PHE A 477 -10.66 -16.09 -6.68
C PHE A 477 -11.77 -15.10 -6.30
N GLU A 478 -13.02 -15.55 -6.35
CA GLU A 478 -14.11 -14.96 -5.57
C GLU A 478 -14.17 -15.66 -4.22
N ILE A 479 -14.28 -14.90 -3.13
CA ILE A 479 -14.54 -15.45 -1.81
C ILE A 479 -16.06 -15.63 -1.68
N VAL A 480 -16.49 -16.87 -1.50
CA VAL A 480 -17.92 -17.25 -1.44
C VAL A 480 -18.22 -18.00 -0.13
N PRO A 481 -19.49 -18.16 0.26
CA PRO A 481 -19.87 -18.81 1.52
C PRO A 481 -19.41 -20.25 1.66
#